data_AF-A0A964TBM4-F1
#
_entry.id   AF-A0A964TBM4-F1
#
_cell.length_a   1.000
_cell.length_b   1.000
_cell.length_c   1.000
_cell.angle_alpha   90.00
_cell.angle_beta   90.00
_cell.angle_gamma   90.00
#
_symmetry.space_group_name_H-M   'P 1'
#
loop_
_entity.id
_entity.type
_entity.pdbx_description
1 polymer ?
#
loop_
_entity_poly.entity_id
_entity_poly.type
_entity_poly.pdbx_seq_one_letter_code
_entity_poly.pdbx_strand_id
1 'polypeptide(L)'
;MPKDGSKKLSIGFNDEGEFIKCTIEDNGVGIKLKSSQEESKSTSRGMSITAKRIATLEKFSNKELLQVESLNDGIKTGTRVTILIPKHPVAQPKKAV
;
A
#
# COMPACT_ATOMS: atom_id res chain seq x y z
N MET A 1 -17.01 -8.93 6.46
CA MET A 1 -18.32 -8.26 6.54
C MET A 1 -18.15 -6.85 6.01
N PRO A 2 -19.06 -6.34 5.17
CA PRO A 2 -19.12 -4.92 4.87
C PRO A 2 -19.42 -4.15 6.17
N LYS A 3 -18.85 -2.94 6.31
CA LYS A 3 -19.27 -2.03 7.38
C LYS A 3 -20.67 -1.49 7.06
N ASP A 4 -21.53 -1.42 8.07
CA ASP A 4 -22.83 -0.77 7.98
C ASP A 4 -22.71 0.76 8.05
N GLY A 5 -23.61 1.48 7.38
CA GLY A 5 -23.60 2.94 7.32
C GLY A 5 -22.81 3.54 6.15
N SER A 6 -22.34 4.79 6.30
CA SER A 6 -21.73 5.55 5.20
C SER A 6 -20.44 4.90 4.70
N LYS A 7 -20.33 4.69 3.39
CA LYS A 7 -19.15 4.14 2.73
C LYS A 7 -18.37 5.27 2.09
N LYS A 8 -17.11 5.41 2.46
CA LYS A 8 -16.21 6.48 1.97
C LYS A 8 -14.91 5.84 1.50
N LEU A 9 -14.47 6.28 0.32
CA LEU A 9 -13.17 5.99 -0.24
C LEU A 9 -12.59 7.34 -0.68
N SER A 10 -11.37 7.63 -0.25
CA SER A 10 -10.62 8.82 -0.69
C SER A 10 -9.30 8.40 -1.31
N ILE A 11 -8.92 9.09 -2.38
CA ILE A 11 -7.64 8.93 -3.05
C ILE A 11 -7.00 10.31 -3.10
N GLY A 12 -5.80 10.43 -2.54
CA GLY A 12 -5.02 11.66 -2.52
C GLY A 12 -3.67 11.43 -3.19
N PHE A 13 -3.18 12.46 -3.89
CA PHE A 13 -1.85 12.49 -4.44
C PHE A 13 -1.13 13.71 -3.87
N ASN A 14 0.05 13.50 -3.31
CA ASN A 14 0.91 14.57 -2.84
C ASN A 14 2.28 14.46 -3.51
N ASP A 15 2.80 15.59 -3.96
CA ASP A 15 4.14 15.68 -4.50
C ASP A 15 5.14 15.78 -3.32
N GLU A 16 6.01 14.77 -3.15
CA GLU A 16 6.96 14.68 -2.03
C GLU A 16 8.37 14.33 -2.54
N GLY A 17 9.15 15.36 -2.90
CA GLY A 17 10.55 15.22 -3.29
C GLY A 17 10.71 14.35 -4.54
N GLU A 18 11.38 13.20 -4.43
CA GLU A 18 11.59 12.25 -5.52
C GLU A 18 10.36 11.37 -5.84
N PHE A 19 9.29 11.49 -5.05
CA PHE A 19 8.12 10.62 -5.13
C PHE A 19 6.82 11.40 -5.30
N ILE A 20 5.84 10.77 -5.94
CA ILE A 20 4.43 11.10 -5.77
C ILE A 20 3.88 10.13 -4.73
N LYS A 21 3.44 10.65 -3.59
CA LYS A 21 2.77 9.88 -2.55
C LYS A 21 1.29 9.76 -2.87
N CYS A 22 0.86 8.55 -3.21
CA CYS A 22 -0.54 8.20 -3.37
C CYS A 22 -1.05 7.60 -2.05
N THR A 23 -2.12 8.18 -1.49
CA THR A 23 -2.78 7.66 -0.29
C THR A 23 -4.21 7.29 -0.63
N ILE A 24 -4.58 6.04 -0.37
CA ILE A 24 -5.93 5.50 -0.58
C ILE A 24 -6.46 5.12 0.80
N GLU A 25 -7.61 5.67 1.18
CA GLU A 25 -8.27 5.37 2.45
C GLU A 25 -9.71 4.95 2.23
N ASP A 26 -10.08 3.80 2.76
CA ASP A 26 -11.48 3.39 2.92
C ASP A 26 -11.87 3.44 4.40
N ASN A 27 -13.14 3.71 4.69
CA ASN A 27 -13.64 3.75 6.07
C ASN A 27 -14.30 2.43 6.54
N GLY A 28 -13.96 1.31 5.91
CA GLY A 28 -14.53 -0.02 6.15
C GLY A 28 -14.08 -0.65 7.47
N VAL A 29 -14.09 -1.99 7.50
CA VAL A 29 -13.71 -2.78 8.70
C VAL A 29 -12.20 -2.91 8.89
N GLY A 30 -11.42 -2.44 7.92
CA GLY A 30 -9.96 -2.58 7.89
C GLY A 30 -9.49 -3.96 7.44
N ILE A 31 -8.19 -4.06 7.15
CA ILE A 31 -7.55 -5.32 6.78
C ILE A 31 -7.06 -6.05 8.04
N LYS A 32 -7.30 -7.36 8.13
CA LYS A 32 -6.60 -8.20 9.11
C LYS A 32 -5.24 -8.54 8.52
N LEU A 33 -4.19 -7.89 8.98
CA LEU A 33 -2.81 -8.32 8.71
C LEU A 33 -2.64 -9.68 9.37
N LYS A 34 -2.72 -10.76 8.59
CA LYS A 34 -2.43 -12.10 9.09
C LYS A 34 -0.95 -12.13 9.50
N SER A 35 -0.67 -12.50 10.76
CA SER A 35 0.65 -13.00 11.12
C SER A 35 0.98 -14.20 10.22
N SER A 36 2.25 -14.32 9.86
CA SER A 36 2.82 -15.13 8.78
C SER A 36 2.64 -16.65 8.85
N GLN A 37 1.68 -17.17 9.62
CA GLN A 37 1.51 -18.62 9.87
C GLN A 37 0.11 -19.20 9.62
N GLU A 38 -0.92 -18.40 9.29
CA GLU A 38 -2.25 -18.98 9.01
C GLU A 38 -2.60 -19.03 7.52
N GLU A 39 -2.58 -20.26 7.03
CA GLU A 39 -2.88 -20.74 5.68
C GLU A 39 -4.04 -20.02 4.96
N SER A 40 -3.78 -19.80 3.66
CA SER A 40 -4.73 -19.94 2.54
C SER A 40 -6.15 -19.36 2.70
N LYS A 41 -6.24 -18.02 2.73
CA LYS A 41 -7.37 -17.35 2.05
C LYS A 41 -6.79 -16.65 0.84
N SER A 42 -7.22 -17.07 -0.35
CA SER A 42 -6.64 -16.65 -1.62
C SER A 42 -6.50 -15.12 -1.67
N THR A 43 -5.28 -14.64 -1.82
CA THR A 43 -5.04 -13.25 -2.22
C THR A 43 -5.81 -13.01 -3.51
N SER A 44 -6.62 -11.96 -3.54
CA SER A 44 -7.40 -11.67 -4.75
C SER A 44 -6.45 -11.53 -5.95
N ARG A 45 -6.90 -11.92 -7.15
CA ARG A 45 -6.09 -11.77 -8.37
C ARG A 45 -5.59 -10.33 -8.53
N GLY A 46 -6.43 -9.35 -8.18
CA GLY A 46 -6.07 -7.94 -8.18
C GLY A 46 -4.91 -7.62 -7.24
N MET A 47 -4.98 -8.04 -5.97
CA MET A 47 -3.89 -7.85 -5.01
C MET A 47 -2.61 -8.54 -5.45
N SER A 48 -2.69 -9.76 -5.98
CA SER A 48 -1.53 -10.50 -6.48
C SER A 48 -0.86 -9.80 -7.67
N ILE A 49 -1.64 -9.21 -8.58
CA ILE A 49 -1.11 -8.41 -9.69
C ILE A 49 -0.47 -7.12 -9.17
N THR A 50 -1.13 -6.42 -8.25
CA THR A 50 -0.61 -5.20 -7.64
C THR A 50 0.68 -5.45 -6.88
N ALA A 51 0.77 -6.52 -6.10
CA ALA A 51 1.99 -6.91 -5.40
C ALA A 51 3.15 -7.16 -6.38
N LYS A 52 2.91 -7.84 -7.51
CA LYS A 52 3.94 -8.04 -8.56
C LYS A 52 4.43 -6.73 -9.16
N ARG A 53 3.53 -5.77 -9.39
CA ARG A 53 3.89 -4.44 -9.91
C ARG A 53 4.74 -3.67 -8.90
N ILE A 54 4.39 -3.72 -7.63
CA ILE A 54 5.11 -3.04 -6.55
C ILE A 54 6.50 -3.65 -6.36
N ALA A 55 6.60 -4.99 -6.32
CA ALA A 55 7.89 -5.68 -6.27
C ALA A 55 8.79 -5.35 -7.47
N THR A 56 8.21 -4.96 -8.62
CA THR A 56 8.97 -4.46 -9.77
C THR A 56 9.49 -3.05 -9.53
N LEU A 57 8.70 -2.17 -8.91
CA LEU A 57 9.11 -0.81 -8.55
C LEU A 57 10.20 -0.80 -7.45
N GLU A 58 10.14 -1.72 -6.49
CA GLU A 58 11.14 -1.87 -5.43
C GLU A 58 12.53 -2.24 -5.97
N LYS A 59 12.64 -2.87 -7.14
CA LYS A 59 13.95 -3.11 -7.78
C LYS A 59 14.69 -1.82 -8.13
N PHE A 60 13.97 -0.71 -8.19
CA PHE A 60 14.49 0.62 -8.46
C PHE A 60 14.52 1.48 -7.20
N SER A 61 14.25 0.97 -6.01
CA SER A 61 14.26 1.78 -4.79
C SER A 61 14.59 0.95 -3.56
N ASN A 62 15.52 1.41 -2.74
CA ASN A 62 15.81 0.77 -1.44
C ASN A 62 14.77 1.12 -0.36
N LYS A 63 13.72 1.89 -0.69
CA LYS A 63 12.62 2.22 0.22
C LYS A 63 11.43 1.29 -0.02
N GLU A 64 10.74 0.94 1.06
CA GLU A 64 9.43 0.30 1.01
C GLU A 64 8.45 1.22 0.26
N LEU A 65 7.97 0.79 -0.91
CA LEU A 65 7.15 1.62 -1.79
C LEU A 65 5.65 1.45 -1.56
N LEU A 66 5.27 0.47 -0.74
CA LEU A 66 3.89 0.18 -0.39
C LEU A 66 3.80 -0.03 1.11
N GLN A 67 2.94 0.73 1.76
CA GLN A 67 2.55 0.49 3.14
C GLN A 67 1.04 0.26 3.20
N VAL A 68 0.61 -0.77 3.93
CA VAL A 68 -0.80 -1.05 4.18
C VAL A 68 -1.03 -1.06 5.68
N GLU A 69 -1.90 -0.17 6.14
CA GLU A 69 -2.20 0.04 7.55
C GLU A 69 -3.70 -0.16 7.79
N SER A 70 -4.04 -0.83 8.89
CA SER A 70 -5.42 -0.90 9.36
C SER A 70 -5.67 0.29 10.28
N LEU A 71 -6.65 1.12 9.95
CA LEU A 71 -7.14 2.19 10.81
C LEU A 71 -8.14 1.55 11.77
N ASN A 72 -7.81 1.47 13.05
CA ASN A 72 -8.71 0.94 14.09
C ASN A 72 -8.34 1.51 15.47
N ASP A 73 -8.41 2.83 15.60
CA ASP A 73 -8.02 3.60 16.79
C ASP A 73 -9.22 4.03 17.65
N GLY A 74 -10.38 3.41 17.45
CA GLY A 74 -11.64 3.76 18.11
C GLY A 74 -12.32 5.03 17.58
N ILE A 75 -11.63 5.87 16.81
CA ILE A 75 -12.15 7.09 16.19
C ILE A 75 -12.41 6.86 14.71
N LYS A 76 -11.52 6.12 14.05
CA LYS A 76 -11.61 5.75 12.64
C LYS A 76 -11.45 4.25 12.50
N THR A 77 -12.26 3.67 11.61
CA THR A 77 -12.07 2.31 11.12
C THR A 77 -11.82 2.36 9.63
N GLY A 78 -10.97 1.49 9.10
CA GLY A 78 -10.65 1.51 7.68
C GLY A 78 -9.33 0.86 7.30
N THR A 79 -8.96 1.03 6.03
CA THR A 79 -7.62 0.68 5.54
C THR A 79 -6.99 1.93 4.93
N ARG A 80 -5.72 2.19 5.27
CA ARG A 80 -4.90 3.15 4.56
C ARG A 80 -3.85 2.40 3.75
N VAL A 81 -3.78 2.72 2.46
CA VAL A 81 -2.73 2.24 1.57
C VAL A 81 -1.92 3.45 1.12
N THR A 82 -0.63 3.44 1.40
CA THR A 82 0.31 4.46 0.93
C THR A 82 1.22 3.85 -0.11
N ILE A 83 1.27 4.45 -1.30
CA ILE A 83 2.15 4.05 -2.40
C ILE A 83 3.08 5.22 -2.72
N LEU A 84 4.38 4.99 -2.66
CA LEU A 84 5.39 5.94 -3.10
C LEU A 84 5.75 5.64 -4.56
N ILE A 85 5.38 6.52 -5.47
CA ILE A 85 5.63 6.37 -6.91
C ILE A 85 6.87 7.22 -7.26
N PRO A 86 8.01 6.61 -7.66
CA PRO A 86 9.18 7.37 -8.08
C PRO A 86 8.87 8.24 -9.31
N LYS A 87 9.24 9.52 -9.27
CA LYS A 87 9.08 10.44 -10.43
C LYS A 87 10.05 10.14 -11.56
N HIS A 88 11.21 9.62 -11.19
CA HIS A 88 12.29 9.26 -12.10
C HIS A 88 12.74 7.82 -11.79
N PRO A 89 13.24 7.07 -12.78
CA PRO A 89 13.94 5.83 -12.54
C PRO A 89 15.12 6.13 -11.62
N VAL A 90 15.12 5.62 -10.39
CA VAL A 90 16.22 5.88 -9.46
C VAL A 90 17.47 5.23 -10.04
N ALA A 91 18.51 6.02 -10.27
CA ALA A 91 19.80 5.50 -10.65
C ALA A 91 20.28 4.55 -9.56
N GLN A 92 20.55 3.28 -9.90
CA GLN A 92 21.16 2.36 -8.95
C GLN A 92 22.52 2.94 -8.53
N PRO A 93 22.84 3.01 -7.22
CA PRO A 93 24.23 3.21 -6.84
C PRO A 93 25.01 2.05 -7.46
N LYS A 94 25.97 2.37 -8.33
CA LYS A 94 26.90 1.37 -8.88
C LYS A 94 27.46 0.61 -7.68
N LYS A 95 27.22 -0.70 -7.59
CA LYS A 95 27.97 -1.54 -6.65
C LYS A 95 29.44 -1.24 -6.91
N ALA A 96 30.13 -0.71 -5.89
CA ALA A 96 31.57 -0.60 -5.93
C ALA A 96 32.10 -2.02 -6.14
N VAL A 97 32.82 -2.21 -7.25
CA VAL A 97 33.56 -3.42 -7.59
C VAL A 97 34.77 -3.51 -6.68
#